data_AF-A0A0P7W635-F1
#
_entry.id   AF-A0A0P7W635-F1
#
_cell.length_a   1.000
_cell.length_b   1.000
_cell.length_c   1.000
_cell.angle_alpha   90.00
_cell.angle_beta   90.00
_cell.angle_gamma   90.00
#
_symmetry.space_group_name_H-M   'P 1'
#
loop_
_entity.id
_entity.type
_entity.pdbx_description
1 polymer ?
#
loop_
_entity_poly.entity_id
_entity_poly.type
_entity_poly.pdbx_seq_one_letter_code
_entity_poly.pdbx_strand_id
1 'polypeptide(L)'
;MARQISLASSFAFSAGRLTQDSPHPASFVSLMTRYVRALFLTAVTAALATGAPVWAQFCDTPSGQPVPRFVTLKFDEVRGRIGPSTSHPVRWDYRRQGLPVEIVAETDRWRRVRDPLGEETWMHQRTLTGRRAVHVTQQTGLHTRPDATSPETASAQPGALLWLERCRSGWCRLESQGVRGWALAAHLWGTYAYEQAASPDPDSPARPPCNGARSAIPGLAAQDSAAGL
;
A
#
# COMPACT_ATOMS: atom_id res chain seq x y z
N MET A 1 39.31 35.40 26.65
CA MET A 1 39.44 34.39 27.73
C MET A 1 39.09 33.03 27.11
N ALA A 2 40.04 32.33 26.50
CA ALA A 2 41.02 31.42 27.10
C ALA A 2 40.38 30.17 27.73
N ARG A 3 40.38 29.02 27.01
CA ARG A 3 41.29 27.89 27.31
C ARG A 3 41.05 26.68 26.38
N GLN A 4 42.13 26.31 25.70
CA GLN A 4 42.44 24.98 25.18
C GLN A 4 42.39 23.93 26.30
N ILE A 5 42.00 22.69 25.96
CA ILE A 5 42.60 21.48 26.54
C ILE A 5 42.79 20.47 25.39
N SER A 6 44.07 20.18 25.16
CA SER A 6 44.63 19.16 24.27
C SER A 6 45.08 18.01 25.16
N LEU A 7 44.76 16.76 24.85
CA LEU A 7 45.50 15.60 25.35
C LEU A 7 45.53 14.49 24.28
N ALA A 8 46.71 14.34 23.69
CA ALA A 8 47.19 13.18 22.97
C ALA A 8 47.57 12.06 23.95
N SER A 9 47.45 10.78 23.54
CA SER A 9 48.19 9.63 24.09
C SER A 9 48.01 8.46 23.11
N SER A 10 48.95 8.22 22.21
CA SER A 10 50.15 7.39 22.38
C SER A 10 49.91 5.93 21.99
N PHE A 11 50.52 5.57 20.85
CA PHE A 11 50.71 4.22 20.33
C PHE A 11 51.53 3.35 21.28
N ALA A 12 51.25 2.04 21.27
CA ALA A 12 52.25 1.01 21.56
C ALA A 12 51.91 -0.26 20.74
N PHE A 13 52.57 -0.39 19.58
CA PHE A 13 52.53 -1.59 18.76
C PHE A 13 53.72 -2.47 19.16
N SER A 14 53.44 -3.61 19.79
CA SER A 14 54.47 -4.58 20.17
C SER A 14 54.72 -5.55 19.02
N ALA A 15 55.92 -5.47 18.43
CA ALA A 15 56.37 -6.36 17.37
C ALA A 15 56.95 -7.65 17.98
N GLY A 16 56.13 -8.71 18.03
CA GLY A 16 56.59 -10.07 18.32
C GLY A 16 57.09 -10.75 17.04
N ARG A 17 58.41 -10.89 16.90
CA ARG A 17 59.06 -11.74 15.89
C ARG A 17 58.91 -13.20 16.32
N LEU A 18 58.18 -14.00 15.54
CA LEU A 18 58.24 -15.45 15.63
C LEU A 18 58.80 -16.01 14.31
N THR A 19 60.01 -16.53 14.47
CA THR A 19 60.72 -17.58 13.74
C THR A 19 59.93 -18.29 12.64
N GLN A 20 60.46 -18.16 11.43
CA GLN A 20 60.10 -18.88 10.23
C GLN A 20 60.72 -20.28 10.26
N ASP A 21 59.88 -21.30 10.46
CA ASP A 21 60.25 -22.71 10.26
C ASP A 21 59.48 -23.22 9.04
N SER A 22 60.21 -23.68 8.03
CA SER A 22 59.68 -24.00 6.70
C SER A 22 59.74 -25.51 6.46
N PRO A 23 58.61 -26.25 6.50
CA PRO A 23 58.56 -27.63 6.02
C PRO A 23 58.22 -27.72 4.51
N HIS A 24 58.84 -28.70 3.86
CA HIS A 24 58.89 -28.95 2.42
C HIS A 24 57.54 -29.05 1.66
N PRO A 25 57.48 -28.65 0.37
CA PRO A 25 56.24 -28.41 -0.40
C PRO A 25 55.52 -29.64 -0.97
N ALA A 26 55.97 -30.87 -0.72
CA ALA A 26 55.55 -32.02 -1.56
C ALA A 26 54.39 -32.88 -1.02
N SER A 27 53.94 -32.70 0.24
CA SER A 27 52.96 -33.63 0.84
C SER A 27 51.62 -32.99 1.26
N PHE A 28 51.48 -31.68 1.15
CA PHE A 28 50.30 -30.95 1.64
C PHE A 28 49.16 -30.80 0.61
N VAL A 29 49.44 -31.00 -0.67
CA VAL A 29 48.50 -30.65 -1.75
C VAL A 29 47.30 -31.60 -1.82
N SER A 30 47.45 -32.88 -1.47
CA SER A 30 46.41 -33.89 -1.75
C SER A 30 45.31 -34.01 -0.68
N LEU A 31 45.61 -33.72 0.60
CA LEU A 31 44.58 -33.74 1.67
C LEU A 31 43.81 -32.42 1.78
N MET A 32 44.40 -31.27 1.44
CA MET A 32 43.69 -29.98 1.45
C MET A 32 42.64 -29.89 0.32
N THR A 33 42.82 -30.54 -0.83
CA THR A 33 41.82 -30.45 -1.93
C THR A 33 40.50 -31.16 -1.57
N ARG A 34 40.56 -32.22 -0.76
CA ARG A 34 39.37 -32.94 -0.28
C ARG A 34 38.63 -32.16 0.82
N TYR A 35 39.36 -31.51 1.73
CA TYR A 35 38.76 -30.68 2.78
C TYR A 35 38.21 -29.34 2.28
N VAL A 36 38.88 -28.67 1.34
CA VAL A 36 38.38 -27.41 0.76
C VAL A 36 37.12 -27.64 -0.09
N ARG A 37 37.03 -28.76 -0.84
CA ARG A 37 35.79 -29.14 -1.56
C ARG A 37 34.64 -29.48 -0.61
N ALA A 38 34.91 -30.18 0.50
CA ALA A 38 33.89 -30.52 1.49
C ALA A 38 33.37 -29.28 2.25
N LEU A 39 34.26 -28.33 2.61
CA LEU A 39 33.88 -27.08 3.26
C LEU A 39 33.16 -26.09 2.32
N PHE A 40 33.54 -26.04 1.03
CA PHE A 40 32.79 -25.25 0.03
C PHE A 40 31.42 -25.83 -0.30
N LEU A 41 31.25 -27.16 -0.28
CA LEU A 41 29.94 -27.80 -0.49
C LEU A 41 28.97 -27.55 0.68
N THR A 42 29.45 -27.45 1.92
CA THR A 42 28.59 -27.11 3.08
C THR A 42 28.29 -25.61 3.19
N ALA A 43 29.19 -24.73 2.75
CA ALA A 43 28.98 -23.28 2.81
C ALA A 43 28.02 -22.75 1.73
N VAL A 44 27.96 -23.39 0.55
CA VAL A 44 27.07 -22.98 -0.54
C VAL A 44 25.61 -23.37 -0.28
N THR A 45 25.34 -24.44 0.49
CA THR A 45 23.97 -24.83 0.87
C THR A 45 23.33 -23.94 1.95
N ALA A 46 24.13 -23.22 2.74
CA ALA A 46 23.61 -22.35 3.81
C ALA A 46 23.15 -20.96 3.32
N ALA A 47 23.48 -20.56 2.08
CA ALA A 47 23.21 -19.23 1.55
C ALA A 47 21.85 -19.07 0.84
N LEU A 48 21.03 -20.12 0.76
CA LEU A 48 19.78 -20.13 -0.02
C LEU A 48 18.48 -19.98 0.80
N ALA A 49 18.55 -19.75 2.12
CA ALA A 49 17.38 -19.88 3.00
C ALA A 49 16.95 -18.63 3.80
N THR A 50 17.31 -17.41 3.38
CA THR A 50 16.77 -16.18 4.00
C THR A 50 16.02 -15.29 3.01
N GLY A 51 15.18 -15.89 2.16
CA GLY A 51 14.08 -15.18 1.54
C GLY A 51 12.84 -15.33 2.41
N ALA A 52 12.69 -14.52 3.47
CA ALA A 52 11.39 -14.42 4.12
C ALA A 52 10.37 -14.00 3.05
N PRO A 53 9.22 -14.69 2.92
CA PRO A 53 8.21 -14.28 1.95
C PRO A 53 7.85 -12.84 2.25
N VAL A 54 7.93 -11.99 1.21
CA VAL A 54 7.33 -10.66 1.20
C VAL A 54 5.93 -10.81 1.75
N TRP A 55 5.69 -10.25 2.94
CA TRP A 55 4.45 -10.38 3.69
C TRP A 55 3.30 -10.03 2.75
N ALA A 56 2.47 -11.03 2.43
CA ALA A 56 1.19 -10.77 1.82
C ALA A 56 0.42 -9.86 2.81
N GLN A 57 0.22 -8.61 2.41
CA GLN A 57 -0.48 -7.61 3.21
C GLN A 57 -1.96 -7.97 3.21
N PHE A 58 -2.34 -8.96 4.01
CA PHE A 58 -3.74 -9.24 4.29
C PHE A 58 -4.21 -8.27 5.38
N CYS A 59 -5.27 -7.55 5.09
CA CYS A 59 -5.90 -6.72 6.10
C CYS A 59 -6.74 -7.60 7.04
N ASP A 60 -6.81 -7.24 8.32
CA ASP A 60 -7.72 -7.87 9.29
C ASP A 60 -9.16 -7.36 9.06
N THR A 61 -9.70 -7.66 7.88
CA THR A 61 -11.02 -7.25 7.42
C THR A 61 -11.71 -8.44 6.74
N PRO A 62 -13.06 -8.55 6.79
CA PRO A 62 -13.81 -9.62 6.14
C PRO A 62 -13.47 -9.87 4.66
N SER A 63 -13.05 -8.85 3.91
CA SER A 63 -12.63 -8.97 2.51
C SER A 63 -11.14 -9.19 2.31
N GLY A 64 -10.32 -9.03 3.36
CA GLY A 64 -8.86 -9.02 3.29
C GLY A 64 -8.28 -7.78 2.58
N GLN A 65 -9.12 -6.79 2.25
CA GLN A 65 -8.74 -5.55 1.54
C GLN A 65 -8.70 -4.35 2.48
N PRO A 66 -7.93 -3.30 2.16
CA PRO A 66 -7.81 -2.13 3.02
C PRO A 66 -9.14 -1.40 3.15
N VAL A 67 -9.38 -0.86 4.33
CA VAL A 67 -10.50 0.03 4.63
C VAL A 67 -9.91 1.28 5.29
N PRO A 68 -10.16 2.50 4.78
CA PRO A 68 -11.09 2.79 3.70
C PRO A 68 -10.55 2.52 2.29
N ARG A 69 -11.45 2.28 1.32
CA ARG A 69 -11.06 2.17 -0.09
C ARG A 69 -12.13 2.57 -1.10
N PHE A 70 -11.70 3.15 -2.21
CA PHE A 70 -12.60 3.49 -3.31
C PHE A 70 -12.94 2.26 -4.17
N VAL A 71 -14.22 2.14 -4.48
CA VAL A 71 -14.83 1.18 -5.40
C VAL A 71 -15.85 1.90 -6.27
N THR A 72 -16.51 1.19 -7.17
CA THR A 72 -17.58 1.74 -8.00
C THR A 72 -18.85 0.92 -7.93
N LEU A 73 -19.99 1.56 -8.22
CA LEU A 73 -21.26 0.87 -8.42
C LEU A 73 -21.19 0.01 -9.68
N LYS A 74 -21.46 -1.29 -9.52
CA LYS A 74 -21.38 -2.27 -10.61
C LYS A 74 -22.55 -2.17 -11.58
N PHE A 75 -23.74 -1.87 -11.07
CA PHE A 75 -25.00 -1.79 -11.82
C PHE A 75 -25.50 -0.36 -11.88
N ASP A 76 -26.45 -0.09 -12.79
CA ASP A 76 -27.06 1.22 -12.90
C ASP A 76 -27.92 1.55 -11.68
N GLU A 77 -28.82 0.64 -11.28
CA GLU A 77 -29.62 0.75 -10.06
C GLU A 77 -28.96 -0.03 -8.91
N VAL A 78 -28.58 0.66 -7.84
CA VAL A 78 -28.04 0.07 -6.60
C VAL A 78 -28.72 0.68 -5.38
N ARG A 79 -29.30 -0.19 -4.54
CA ARG A 79 -30.02 0.24 -3.33
C ARG A 79 -29.13 0.19 -2.10
N GLY A 80 -28.99 1.33 -1.42
CA GLY A 80 -28.37 1.47 -0.12
C GLY A 80 -29.39 1.30 1.01
N ARG A 81 -29.00 0.63 2.09
CA ARG A 81 -29.84 0.36 3.26
C ARG A 81 -29.30 1.02 4.52
N ILE A 82 -30.14 1.16 5.53
CA ILE A 82 -29.72 1.71 6.83
C ILE A 82 -28.81 0.76 7.63
N GLY A 83 -28.83 -0.53 7.32
CA GLY A 83 -28.06 -1.56 8.04
C GLY A 83 -27.61 -2.72 7.14
N PRO A 84 -26.69 -3.56 7.63
CA PRO A 84 -26.03 -4.64 6.87
C PRO A 84 -26.90 -5.90 6.74
N SER A 85 -28.15 -5.76 6.29
CA SER A 85 -29.07 -6.87 6.05
C SER A 85 -30.16 -6.49 5.04
N THR A 86 -30.71 -7.48 4.34
CA THR A 86 -31.85 -7.31 3.42
C THR A 86 -33.15 -6.94 4.13
N SER A 87 -33.25 -7.18 5.44
CA SER A 87 -34.41 -6.81 6.26
C SER A 87 -34.47 -5.32 6.60
N HIS A 88 -33.34 -4.60 6.56
CA HIS A 88 -33.32 -3.17 6.82
C HIS A 88 -33.93 -2.38 5.66
N PRO A 89 -34.69 -1.31 5.92
CA PRO A 89 -35.28 -0.48 4.86
C PRO A 89 -34.20 0.14 3.96
N VAL A 90 -34.58 0.33 2.70
CA VAL A 90 -33.78 1.06 1.71
C VAL A 90 -33.81 2.54 2.08
N ARG A 91 -32.61 3.14 2.17
CA ARG A 91 -32.42 4.58 2.42
C ARG A 91 -32.13 5.32 1.12
N TRP A 92 -31.41 4.68 0.20
CA TRP A 92 -30.90 5.29 -1.02
C TRP A 92 -31.15 4.40 -2.23
N ASP A 93 -31.50 5.02 -3.36
CA ASP A 93 -31.57 4.39 -4.68
C ASP A 93 -30.62 5.15 -5.62
N TYR A 94 -29.44 4.59 -5.86
CA TYR A 94 -28.44 5.17 -6.77
C TYR A 94 -28.69 4.67 -8.19
N ARG A 95 -28.78 5.60 -9.15
CA ARG A 95 -29.05 5.32 -10.57
C ARG A 95 -27.92 5.82 -11.46
N ARG A 96 -26.74 5.27 -11.25
CA ARG A 96 -25.52 5.70 -11.93
C ARG A 96 -24.43 4.65 -11.84
N GLN A 97 -24.38 3.77 -12.84
CA GLN A 97 -23.28 2.80 -12.95
C GLN A 97 -21.92 3.52 -12.98
N GLY A 98 -20.92 2.95 -12.30
CA GLY A 98 -19.57 3.50 -12.27
C GLY A 98 -19.38 4.67 -11.31
N LEU A 99 -20.43 5.13 -10.62
CA LEU A 99 -20.29 6.13 -9.55
C LEU A 99 -19.28 5.62 -8.52
N PRO A 100 -18.20 6.37 -8.23
CA PRO A 100 -17.26 5.96 -7.22
C PRO A 100 -17.91 6.13 -5.84
N VAL A 101 -17.63 5.19 -4.94
CA VAL A 101 -18.01 5.23 -3.52
C VAL A 101 -16.82 4.75 -2.67
N GLU A 102 -16.70 5.24 -1.44
CA GLU A 102 -15.62 4.85 -0.51
C GLU A 102 -16.18 3.85 0.49
N ILE A 103 -15.63 2.64 0.56
CA ILE A 103 -15.92 1.70 1.63
C ILE A 103 -15.23 2.21 2.90
N VAL A 104 -16.00 2.46 3.95
CA VAL A 104 -15.52 2.99 5.24
C VAL A 104 -15.62 1.98 6.37
N ALA A 105 -16.45 0.94 6.20
CA ALA A 105 -16.53 -0.23 7.08
C ALA A 105 -17.10 -1.42 6.31
N GLU A 106 -16.91 -2.63 6.82
CA GLU A 106 -17.46 -3.84 6.20
C GLU A 106 -17.82 -4.95 7.18
N THR A 107 -18.74 -5.80 6.75
CA THR A 107 -19.02 -7.12 7.30
C THR A 107 -18.76 -8.17 6.22
N ASP A 108 -19.02 -9.45 6.45
CA ASP A 108 -18.83 -10.51 5.46
C ASP A 108 -19.47 -10.20 4.09
N ARG A 109 -20.72 -9.72 4.09
CA ARG A 109 -21.49 -9.52 2.85
C ARG A 109 -21.85 -8.06 2.55
N TRP A 110 -21.68 -7.16 3.52
CA TRP A 110 -22.12 -5.77 3.40
C TRP A 110 -20.95 -4.81 3.53
N ARG A 111 -21.04 -3.70 2.81
CA ARG A 111 -20.07 -2.62 2.83
C ARG A 111 -20.80 -1.34 3.20
N ARG A 112 -20.35 -0.66 4.25
CA ARG A 112 -20.77 0.70 4.56
C ARG A 112 -19.96 1.61 3.65
N VAL A 113 -20.66 2.32 2.77
CA VAL A 113 -20.04 3.18 1.76
C VAL A 113 -20.39 4.64 2.02
N ARG A 114 -19.45 5.53 1.72
CA ARG A 114 -19.62 6.98 1.67
C ARG A 114 -19.64 7.43 0.22
N ASP A 115 -20.60 8.26 -0.16
CA ASP A 115 -20.70 8.81 -1.52
C ASP A 115 -20.01 10.19 -1.66
N PRO A 116 -19.95 10.78 -2.86
CA PRO A 116 -19.35 12.10 -3.08
C PRO A 116 -20.02 13.25 -2.32
N LEU A 117 -21.27 13.09 -1.87
CA LEU A 117 -21.99 14.07 -1.07
C LEU A 117 -21.76 13.86 0.44
N GLY A 118 -21.03 12.80 0.83
CA GLY A 118 -20.72 12.47 2.21
C GLY A 118 -21.75 11.57 2.89
N GLU A 119 -22.79 11.13 2.17
CA GLU A 119 -23.83 10.28 2.73
C GLU A 119 -23.34 8.84 2.88
N GLU A 120 -23.71 8.21 4.00
CA GLU A 120 -23.30 6.83 4.31
C GLU A 120 -24.46 5.84 4.26
N THR A 121 -24.22 4.68 3.66
CA THR A 121 -25.22 3.62 3.56
C THR A 121 -24.61 2.22 3.41
N TRP A 122 -25.39 1.19 3.69
CA TRP A 122 -24.98 -0.20 3.52
C TRP A 122 -25.37 -0.73 2.14
N MET A 123 -24.39 -1.25 1.40
CA MET A 123 -24.59 -1.91 0.12
C MET A 123 -24.09 -3.36 0.18
N HIS A 124 -24.76 -4.24 -0.55
CA HIS A 124 -24.34 -5.63 -0.64
C HIS A 124 -23.08 -5.74 -1.52
N GLN A 125 -22.06 -6.49 -1.10
CA GLN A 125 -20.76 -6.52 -1.79
C GLN A 125 -20.83 -6.83 -3.30
N ARG A 126 -21.84 -7.61 -3.74
CA ARG A 126 -22.03 -7.98 -5.15
C ARG A 126 -22.44 -6.80 -6.06
N THR A 127 -22.93 -5.69 -5.50
CA THR A 127 -23.29 -4.48 -6.26
C THR A 127 -22.10 -3.54 -6.44
N LEU A 128 -20.92 -3.89 -5.93
CA LEU A 128 -19.71 -3.10 -5.98
C LEU A 128 -18.63 -3.81 -6.79
N THR A 129 -17.73 -3.03 -7.40
CA THR A 129 -16.55 -3.55 -8.11
C THR A 129 -15.31 -2.72 -7.80
N GLY A 130 -14.14 -3.36 -7.79
CA GLY A 130 -12.86 -2.72 -7.47
C GLY A 130 -12.30 -1.79 -8.56
N ARG A 131 -12.95 -1.69 -9.74
CA ARG A 131 -12.53 -0.75 -10.79
C ARG A 131 -12.68 0.68 -10.28
N ARG A 132 -11.58 1.43 -10.27
CA ARG A 132 -11.53 2.82 -9.79
C ARG A 132 -12.11 3.77 -10.84
N ALA A 133 -12.92 4.71 -10.38
CA ALA A 133 -13.39 5.85 -11.15
C ALA A 133 -13.25 7.11 -10.29
N VAL A 134 -13.42 8.26 -10.92
CA VAL A 134 -13.47 9.56 -10.26
C VAL A 134 -14.76 10.29 -10.62
N HIS A 135 -15.23 11.10 -9.69
CA HIS A 135 -16.31 12.05 -9.88
C HIS A 135 -15.71 13.45 -9.89
N VAL A 136 -15.89 14.18 -10.99
CA VAL A 136 -15.34 15.53 -11.17
C VAL A 136 -16.12 16.50 -10.27
N THR A 137 -15.43 17.15 -9.33
CA THR A 137 -16.04 18.11 -8.38
C THR A 137 -15.98 19.54 -8.91
N GLN A 138 -14.95 19.86 -9.67
CA GLN A 138 -14.75 21.16 -10.31
C GLN A 138 -14.34 20.96 -11.77
N GLN A 139 -14.77 21.86 -12.66
CA GLN A 139 -14.38 21.81 -14.07
C GLN A 139 -12.85 21.74 -14.19
N THR A 140 -12.36 20.83 -15.05
CA THR A 140 -10.92 20.60 -15.22
C THR A 140 -10.60 20.16 -16.64
N GLY A 141 -9.47 20.63 -17.16
CA GLY A 141 -8.94 20.20 -18.44
C GLY A 141 -8.30 18.82 -18.35
N LEU A 142 -8.44 18.03 -19.42
CA LEU A 142 -7.73 16.78 -19.62
C LEU A 142 -6.51 17.04 -20.50
N HIS A 143 -5.34 17.10 -19.87
CA HIS A 143 -4.09 17.45 -20.52
C HIS A 143 -3.35 16.26 -21.14
N THR A 144 -2.53 16.50 -22.16
CA THR A 144 -1.70 15.44 -22.78
C THR A 144 -0.63 14.90 -21.83
N ARG A 145 -0.10 15.75 -20.94
CA ARG A 145 0.89 15.43 -19.89
C ARG A 145 0.39 15.89 -18.51
N PRO A 146 0.94 15.37 -17.39
CA PRO A 146 0.61 15.83 -16.04
C PRO A 146 1.24 17.21 -15.76
N ASP A 147 0.83 18.21 -16.53
CA ASP A 147 1.39 19.55 -16.55
C ASP A 147 0.33 20.51 -17.10
N ALA A 148 0.05 21.57 -16.35
CA ALA A 148 -0.96 22.58 -16.68
C ALA A 148 -0.62 23.37 -17.96
N THR A 149 0.65 23.42 -18.35
CA THR A 149 1.09 24.10 -19.59
C THR A 149 0.96 23.21 -20.83
N SER A 150 0.72 21.91 -20.64
CA SER A 150 0.61 20.99 -21.78
C SER A 150 -0.77 21.11 -22.45
N PRO A 151 -0.88 20.82 -23.76
CA PRO A 151 -2.14 20.96 -24.50
C PRO A 151 -3.30 20.19 -23.84
N GLU A 152 -4.47 20.85 -23.75
CA GLU A 152 -5.73 20.24 -23.33
C GLU A 152 -6.34 19.46 -24.49
N THR A 153 -6.68 18.19 -24.26
CA THR A 153 -7.27 17.27 -25.24
C THR A 153 -8.80 17.29 -25.15
N ALA A 154 -9.36 17.56 -23.97
CA ALA A 154 -10.78 17.66 -23.71
C ALA A 154 -11.01 18.37 -22.36
N SER A 155 -12.23 18.80 -22.08
CA SER A 155 -12.61 19.41 -20.80
C SER A 155 -13.65 18.55 -20.08
N ALA A 156 -13.46 18.31 -18.79
CA ALA A 156 -14.39 17.54 -17.96
C ALA A 156 -15.22 18.49 -17.06
N GLN A 157 -16.54 18.39 -17.18
CA GLN A 157 -17.49 19.20 -16.40
C GLN A 157 -17.74 18.60 -15.00
N PRO A 158 -18.14 19.42 -14.01
CA PRO A 158 -18.60 18.91 -12.71
C PRO A 158 -19.69 17.86 -12.88
N GLY A 159 -19.62 16.78 -12.10
CA GLY A 159 -20.54 15.65 -12.21
C GLY A 159 -20.17 14.60 -13.25
N ALA A 160 -19.13 14.83 -14.07
CA ALA A 160 -18.62 13.82 -14.99
C ALA A 160 -17.98 12.65 -14.23
N LEU A 161 -18.16 11.44 -14.77
CA LEU A 161 -17.49 10.23 -14.30
C LEU A 161 -16.44 9.78 -15.31
N LEU A 162 -15.23 9.51 -14.82
CA LEU A 162 -14.13 9.02 -15.64
C LEU A 162 -13.43 7.85 -14.95
N TRP A 163 -12.88 6.95 -15.74
CA TRP A 163 -12.11 5.82 -15.22
C TRP A 163 -10.71 6.28 -14.83
N LEU A 164 -10.27 5.86 -13.64
CA LEU A 164 -8.95 6.19 -13.13
C LEU A 164 -7.94 5.14 -13.57
N GLU A 165 -6.98 5.53 -14.42
CA GLU A 165 -5.92 4.62 -14.86
C GLU A 165 -4.74 4.61 -13.87
N ARG A 166 -4.26 5.79 -13.48
CA ARG A 166 -3.18 5.97 -12.49
C ARG A 166 -3.05 7.43 -12.05
N CYS A 167 -2.50 7.68 -10.87
CA CYS A 167 -2.07 9.01 -10.44
C CYS A 167 -0.55 9.09 -10.25
N ARG A 168 0.02 10.28 -10.44
CA ARG A 168 1.41 10.63 -10.09
C ARG A 168 1.51 12.13 -9.87
N SER A 169 2.24 12.55 -8.84
CA SER A 169 2.60 13.96 -8.62
C SER A 169 1.39 14.92 -8.62
N GLY A 170 0.27 14.53 -8.02
CA GLY A 170 -0.95 15.33 -7.97
C GLY A 170 -1.79 15.34 -9.26
N TRP A 171 -1.41 14.55 -10.26
CA TRP A 171 -2.12 14.40 -11.52
C TRP A 171 -2.62 12.98 -11.72
N CYS A 172 -3.85 12.83 -12.19
CA CYS A 172 -4.45 11.53 -12.49
C CYS A 172 -4.74 11.39 -13.98
N ARG A 173 -4.29 10.27 -14.55
CA ARG A 173 -4.63 9.86 -15.91
C ARG A 173 -6.03 9.26 -15.91
N LEU A 174 -6.90 9.86 -16.69
CA LEU A 174 -8.32 9.52 -16.78
C LEU A 174 -8.69 9.09 -18.19
N GLU A 175 -9.71 8.24 -18.29
CA GLU A 175 -10.30 7.78 -19.55
C GLU A 175 -11.83 7.85 -19.50
N SER A 176 -12.43 8.31 -20.60
CA SER A 176 -13.87 8.18 -20.83
C SER A 176 -14.16 8.15 -22.32
N GLN A 177 -14.90 7.13 -22.77
CA GLN A 177 -15.33 6.96 -24.16
C GLN A 177 -14.17 7.07 -25.18
N GLY A 178 -12.99 6.55 -24.83
CA GLY A 178 -11.80 6.59 -25.67
C GLY A 178 -10.98 7.89 -25.59
N VAL A 179 -11.51 8.94 -24.98
CA VAL A 179 -10.76 10.17 -24.69
C VAL A 179 -9.92 9.96 -23.44
N ARG A 180 -8.63 10.29 -23.51
CA ARG A 180 -7.68 10.16 -22.39
C ARG A 180 -6.93 11.45 -22.15
N GLY A 181 -6.69 11.77 -20.89
CA GLY A 181 -5.85 12.90 -20.50
C GLY A 181 -5.51 12.90 -19.01
N TRP A 182 -4.71 13.86 -18.60
CA TRP A 182 -4.30 14.09 -17.22
C TRP A 182 -5.11 15.24 -16.63
N ALA A 183 -5.71 15.03 -15.47
CA ALA A 183 -6.39 16.08 -14.70
C ALA A 183 -5.73 16.24 -13.33
N LEU A 184 -5.89 17.42 -12.73
CA LEU A 184 -5.47 17.66 -11.35
C LEU A 184 -6.30 16.80 -10.40
N ALA A 185 -5.64 16.02 -9.55
CA ALA A 185 -6.28 15.13 -8.59
C ALA A 185 -7.17 15.88 -7.59
N ALA A 186 -6.84 17.14 -7.29
CA ALA A 186 -7.61 18.01 -6.39
C ALA A 186 -9.03 18.35 -6.91
N HIS A 187 -9.27 18.22 -8.22
CA HIS A 187 -10.60 18.47 -8.83
C HIS A 187 -11.45 17.19 -8.91
N LEU A 188 -10.98 16.10 -8.30
CA LEU A 188 -11.54 14.77 -8.42
C LEU A 188 -11.88 14.21 -7.04
N TRP A 189 -13.10 13.69 -6.91
CA TRP A 189 -13.45 12.77 -5.83
C TRP A 189 -13.20 11.33 -6.28
N GLY A 190 -12.77 10.46 -5.38
CA GLY A 190 -12.35 9.09 -5.73
C GLY A 190 -10.84 8.92 -5.84
N THR A 191 -10.07 9.91 -5.38
CA THR A 191 -8.61 9.89 -5.21
C THR A 191 -8.26 9.96 -3.72
N TYR A 192 -7.16 9.34 -3.32
CA TYR A 192 -6.64 9.44 -1.96
C TYR A 192 -5.75 10.68 -1.77
N ALA A 193 -5.54 11.09 -0.52
CA ALA A 193 -4.69 12.23 -0.17
C ALA A 193 -3.27 12.13 -0.77
N TYR A 194 -2.66 10.95 -0.74
CA TYR A 194 -1.33 10.73 -1.34
C TYR A 194 -1.34 10.82 -2.88
N GLU A 195 -2.48 10.58 -3.53
CA GLU A 195 -2.63 10.74 -4.99
C GLU A 195 -2.78 12.23 -5.36
N GLN A 196 -3.23 13.05 -4.42
CA GLN A 196 -3.39 14.49 -4.56
C GLN A 196 -2.09 15.27 -4.29
N ALA A 197 -1.13 14.67 -3.57
CA ALA A 197 0.15 15.30 -3.28
C ALA A 197 1.01 15.50 -4.54
N ALA A 198 1.53 16.72 -4.73
CA ALA A 198 2.38 17.09 -5.87
C ALA A 198 3.74 16.35 -5.87
N SER A 199 4.21 15.93 -4.69
CA SER A 199 5.42 15.13 -4.52
C SER A 199 5.05 13.77 -3.93
N PRO A 200 5.68 12.66 -4.37
CA PRO A 200 5.72 11.45 -3.57
C PRO A 200 6.55 11.77 -2.32
N ASP A 201 5.88 12.21 -1.26
CA ASP A 201 6.49 12.27 0.06
C ASP A 201 6.93 10.83 0.42
N PRO A 202 8.24 10.58 0.64
CA PRO A 202 8.75 9.25 0.94
C PRO A 202 8.14 8.66 2.23
N ASP A 203 7.67 9.52 3.14
CA ASP A 203 7.06 9.14 4.41
C ASP A 203 5.52 9.05 4.32
N SER A 204 4.92 9.51 3.22
CA SER A 204 3.49 9.36 2.97
C SER A 204 3.21 7.94 2.48
N PRO A 205 2.33 7.17 3.16
CA PRO A 205 2.08 5.81 2.75
C PRO A 205 1.44 5.83 1.34
N ALA A 206 2.21 5.40 0.34
CA ALA A 206 1.83 5.38 -1.07
C ALA A 206 0.58 4.53 -1.39
N ARG A 207 0.02 3.86 -0.38
CA ARG A 207 -1.26 3.14 -0.34
C ARG A 207 -1.79 3.23 1.09
N PRO A 208 -3.12 3.28 1.31
CA PRO A 208 -3.63 3.13 2.67
C PRO A 208 -3.14 1.76 3.18
N PRO A 209 -2.30 1.72 4.23
CA PRO A 209 -1.85 0.45 4.75
C PRO A 209 -3.10 -0.34 5.15
N CYS A 210 -3.07 -1.67 4.93
CA CYS A 210 -3.82 -2.54 5.82
C CYS A 210 -3.40 -2.11 7.22
N ASN A 211 -4.25 -1.42 7.99
CA ASN A 211 -3.96 -1.06 9.36
C ASN A 211 -3.83 -2.36 10.16
N GLY A 212 -2.64 -2.95 10.08
CA GLY A 212 -2.23 -4.23 10.63
C GLY A 212 -0.98 -4.04 11.46
N ALA A 213 -0.88 -2.91 12.17
CA ALA A 213 -0.19 -2.93 13.45
C ALA A 213 -1.26 -3.33 14.47
N ARG A 214 -1.31 -4.62 14.84
CA ARG A 214 -1.76 -4.94 16.18
C ARG A 214 -0.86 -4.12 17.09
N SER A 215 -1.37 -3.05 17.69
CA SER A 215 -0.77 -2.55 18.92
C SER A 215 -0.69 -3.75 19.83
N ALA A 216 0.53 -4.25 20.03
CA ALA A 216 0.85 -5.16 21.08
C ALA A 216 0.42 -4.48 22.38
N ILE A 217 -0.76 -4.81 22.88
CA ILE A 217 -1.04 -4.70 24.31
C ILE A 217 -0.58 -6.04 24.88
N PRO A 218 0.55 -6.08 25.62
CA PRO A 218 0.85 -7.25 26.42
C PRO A 218 -0.15 -7.26 27.58
N GLY A 219 -1.00 -8.29 27.63
CA GLY A 219 -1.84 -8.57 28.78
C GLY A 219 -3.32 -8.29 28.58
N LEU A 220 -4.01 -9.16 27.85
CA LEU A 220 -5.33 -9.62 28.27
C LEU A 220 -5.54 -11.05 27.79
N ALA A 221 -4.84 -11.96 28.46
CA ALA A 221 -5.12 -13.38 28.38
C ALA A 221 -6.46 -13.67 29.07
N ALA A 222 -7.26 -14.52 28.42
CA ALA A 222 -8.07 -15.58 29.01
C ALA A 222 -8.99 -15.25 30.20
N GLN A 223 -10.30 -15.26 29.94
CA GLN A 223 -11.46 -15.59 30.82
C GLN A 223 -12.69 -15.02 30.07
N ASP A 224 -13.73 -15.74 29.63
CA ASP A 224 -14.43 -16.85 30.27
C ASP A 224 -15.00 -17.84 29.24
N SER A 225 -14.67 -19.12 29.42
CA SER A 225 -15.53 -20.24 29.05
C SER A 225 -16.14 -20.78 30.33
N ALA A 226 -17.39 -20.41 30.64
CA ALA A 226 -18.28 -21.18 31.50
C ALA A 226 -19.67 -20.53 31.57
N ALA A 227 -20.65 -21.15 30.91
CA ALA A 227 -21.95 -21.50 31.48
C ALA A 227 -22.86 -22.02 30.36
N GLY A 228 -22.86 -23.34 30.21
CA GLY A 228 -24.04 -24.05 29.71
C GLY A 228 -24.87 -24.50 30.92
N LEU A 229 -26.16 -24.20 30.88
CA LEU A 229 -27.32 -25.04 31.23
C LEU A 229 -28.57 -24.15 31.25
#